data_AF-A0AAW5WC01-F1
#
_entry.id   AF-A0AAW5WC01-F1
#
_cell.length_a   1.000
_cell.length_b   1.000
_cell.length_c   1.000
_cell.angle_alpha   90.00
_cell.angle_beta   90.00
_cell.angle_gamma   90.00
#
_symmetry.space_group_name_H-M   'P 1'
#
loop_
_entity.id
_entity.type
_entity.pdbx_description
1 polymer ?
#
loop_
_entity_poly.entity_id
_entity_poly.type
_entity_poly.pdbx_seq_one_letter_code
_entity_poly.pdbx_strand_id
1 'polypeptide(L)'
;MKNEEYWTKRKANLIYEQMDKAEKQADKFDEIYRQSKTYLDKQINKVFDKFQRDYGLSERDARQVLKNMKDQKDLNELRKVLEARPNDPNIQRLLADLDSPAYAYRMKRLERLNDDLDRMRESIYHSEKVGSDTFYSDLMKDSYYKATFDLQQQTGLAYSFSNLPETEIKRLRELKWTGEGYSDRIWSNTGALASSVKDELLVSLMTGRSVRDTSQAIAERFGVGQNNARRLIRTESAFFHNQMELLSYEDAEIIKYKFVAVLDRRTSHICQEHDNKVYDTDKAVPGVNYPPLHPWCRSTTIAHDEDADYSKLERRARNPETGKTELVPADMSYDEWYSKYVDGKEVVKESKSEVADKVFVADKPNEIDDFFKKQKSYQKWYNELTDEEKNAIYTYTKSDYHNFNNIKRFGIDKAFKLSEEFWLEEHGEADLNLALERVREANTKIPFLEKALSDFAPEKSFKVFRGTGSVSALGEDLGYMDLEVGQKLTLDKSFTSFSLDKNYAREFAIDGDGANILFEVTVKKGQKTGAYIAELSDFNPEKEYLMKPNLKYNVISKKETEDGLLVYGLEVLENGS
;
A
#
# COMPACT_ATOMS: atom_id res chain seq x y z
N MET A 1 -31.39 -11.74 30.35
CA MET A 1 -30.63 -10.59 29.82
C MET A 1 -31.08 -9.32 30.54
N LYS A 2 -30.23 -8.63 31.31
CA LYS A 2 -30.65 -7.43 32.07
C LYS A 2 -30.26 -6.08 31.46
N ASN A 3 -29.72 -6.03 30.24
CA ASN A 3 -29.57 -4.77 29.50
C ASN A 3 -29.32 -4.99 27.99
N GLU A 4 -30.35 -5.35 27.23
CA GLU A 4 -30.28 -5.47 25.75
C GLU A 4 -29.83 -4.14 25.10
N GLU A 5 -30.27 -3.01 25.67
CA GLU A 5 -29.88 -1.67 25.24
C GLU A 5 -28.37 -1.43 25.41
N TYR A 6 -27.75 -1.94 26.47
CA TYR A 6 -26.30 -1.88 26.67
C TYR A 6 -25.54 -2.63 25.57
N TRP A 7 -25.94 -3.87 25.27
CA TRP A 7 -25.27 -4.67 24.23
C TRP A 7 -25.48 -4.10 22.84
N THR A 8 -26.67 -3.55 22.58
CA THR A 8 -26.97 -2.79 21.37
C THR A 8 -26.01 -1.60 21.21
N LYS A 9 -25.86 -0.78 22.26
CA LYS A 9 -24.91 0.36 22.26
C LYS A 9 -23.47 -0.09 22.10
N ARG A 10 -23.08 -1.18 22.75
CA ARG A 10 -21.73 -1.73 22.69
C ARG A 10 -21.37 -2.22 21.28
N LYS A 11 -22.27 -2.97 20.63
CA LYS A 11 -22.08 -3.38 19.22
C LYS A 11 -22.11 -2.21 18.25
N ALA A 12 -22.97 -1.21 18.47
CA ALA A 12 -22.97 0.02 17.69
C ALA A 12 -21.64 0.79 17.81
N ASN A 13 -21.03 0.82 19.00
CA ASN A 13 -19.71 1.42 19.18
C ASN A 13 -18.61 0.59 18.51
N LEU A 14 -18.67 -0.74 18.60
CA LEU A 14 -17.69 -1.62 17.95
C LEU A 14 -17.66 -1.42 16.43
N ILE A 15 -18.82 -1.42 15.77
CA ILE A 15 -18.86 -1.17 14.33
C ILE A 15 -18.38 0.25 14.00
N TYR A 16 -18.66 1.25 14.85
CA TYR A 16 -18.11 2.60 14.68
C TYR A 16 -16.58 2.61 14.74
N GLU A 17 -15.96 1.91 15.70
CA GLU A 17 -14.50 1.75 15.79
C GLU A 17 -13.93 1.08 14.53
N GLN A 18 -14.56 0.01 14.05
CA GLN A 18 -14.12 -0.66 12.82
C GLN A 18 -14.27 0.24 11.59
N MET A 19 -15.34 1.03 11.52
CA MET A 19 -15.54 2.01 10.46
C MET A 19 -14.54 3.17 10.53
N ASP A 20 -14.09 3.58 11.72
CA ASP A 20 -13.03 4.58 11.88
C ASP A 20 -11.67 4.05 11.39
N LYS A 21 -11.34 2.78 11.67
CA LYS A 21 -10.16 2.13 11.10
C LYS A 21 -10.23 2.08 9.57
N ALA A 22 -11.42 1.82 9.01
CA ALA A 22 -11.64 1.84 7.56
C ALA A 22 -11.46 3.24 6.96
N GLU A 23 -11.91 4.31 7.64
CA GLU A 23 -11.65 5.69 7.17
C GLU A 23 -10.17 6.02 7.20
N LYS A 24 -9.43 5.63 8.25
CA LYS A 24 -7.98 5.83 8.30
C LYS A 24 -7.25 5.14 7.16
N GLN A 25 -7.72 3.96 6.74
CA GLN A 25 -7.17 3.29 5.57
C GLN A 25 -7.57 4.01 4.28
N ALA A 26 -8.81 4.51 4.18
CA ALA A 26 -9.23 5.33 3.05
C ALA A 26 -8.42 6.62 2.92
N ASP A 27 -8.04 7.27 4.04
CA ASP A 27 -7.22 8.48 4.03
C ASP A 27 -5.83 8.22 3.43
N LYS A 28 -5.27 7.01 3.58
CA LYS A 28 -4.03 6.62 2.90
C LYS A 28 -4.23 6.49 1.39
N PHE A 29 -5.35 5.92 0.96
CA PHE A 29 -5.69 5.86 -0.46
C PHE A 29 -5.88 7.26 -1.03
N ASP A 30 -6.56 8.16 -0.31
CA ASP A 30 -6.73 9.55 -0.72
C ASP A 30 -5.39 10.29 -0.95
N GLU A 31 -4.37 10.02 -0.14
CA GLU A 31 -3.00 10.51 -0.37
C GLU A 31 -2.44 10.05 -1.72
N ILE A 32 -2.57 8.76 -2.04
CA ILE A 32 -2.09 8.17 -3.30
C ILE A 32 -2.77 8.82 -4.50
N TYR A 33 -4.09 9.04 -4.44
CA TYR A 33 -4.83 9.74 -5.49
C TYR A 33 -4.37 11.20 -5.62
N ARG A 34 -4.11 11.88 -4.50
CA ARG A 34 -3.65 13.28 -4.50
C ARG A 34 -2.26 13.43 -5.11
N GLN A 35 -1.33 12.54 -4.75
CA GLN A 35 0.02 12.52 -5.29
C GLN A 35 0.00 12.25 -6.80
N SER A 36 -0.77 11.24 -7.21
CA SER A 36 -0.98 10.88 -8.62
C SER A 36 -1.56 12.04 -9.43
N LYS A 37 -2.59 12.72 -8.91
CA LYS A 37 -3.17 13.92 -9.52
C LYS A 37 -2.14 15.04 -9.63
N THR A 38 -1.37 15.30 -8.57
CA THR A 38 -0.35 16.37 -8.54
C THR A 38 0.73 16.14 -9.59
N TYR A 39 1.18 14.89 -9.75
CA TYR A 39 2.09 14.51 -10.82
C TYR A 39 1.47 14.79 -12.20
N LEU A 40 0.22 14.37 -12.40
CA LEU A 40 -0.48 14.54 -13.66
C LEU A 40 -0.69 16.02 -14.03
N ASP A 41 -1.10 16.85 -13.07
CA ASP A 41 -1.27 18.30 -13.26
C ASP A 41 0.03 18.95 -13.77
N LYS A 42 1.20 18.52 -13.27
CA LYS A 42 2.50 18.99 -13.78
C LYS A 42 2.75 18.56 -15.23
N GLN A 43 2.35 17.35 -15.62
CA GLN A 43 2.52 16.89 -17.00
C GLN A 43 1.53 17.56 -17.97
N ILE A 44 0.28 17.78 -17.53
CA ILE A 44 -0.75 18.50 -18.28
C ILE A 44 -0.30 19.91 -18.61
N ASN A 45 0.26 20.65 -17.64
CA ASN A 45 0.80 21.98 -17.89
C ASN A 45 1.83 21.97 -19.03
N LYS A 46 2.73 20.98 -19.08
CA LYS A 46 3.74 20.87 -20.14
C LYS A 46 3.14 20.59 -21.53
N VAL A 47 1.93 20.02 -21.61
CA VAL A 47 1.21 19.78 -22.87
C VAL A 47 0.39 21.00 -23.27
N PHE A 48 -0.36 21.57 -22.33
CA PHE A 48 -1.44 22.51 -22.63
C PHE A 48 -1.14 23.99 -22.35
N ASP A 49 -0.05 24.36 -21.66
CA ASP A 49 0.23 25.75 -21.20
C ASP A 49 0.08 26.83 -22.29
N LYS A 50 0.37 26.46 -23.55
CA LYS A 50 0.25 27.33 -24.73
C LYS A 50 -0.60 26.71 -25.85
N PHE A 51 -1.59 25.91 -25.46
CA PHE A 51 -2.46 25.14 -26.36
C PHE A 51 -3.87 25.73 -26.46
N GLN A 52 -4.17 26.76 -25.66
CA GLN A 52 -5.46 27.44 -25.73
C GLN A 52 -5.67 28.08 -27.12
N ARG A 53 -6.83 27.81 -27.71
CA ARG A 53 -7.20 28.33 -29.03
C ARG A 53 -8.62 28.89 -28.98
N ASP A 54 -8.88 29.92 -29.78
CA ASP A 54 -10.20 30.54 -29.93
C ASP A 54 -11.11 29.76 -30.90
N TYR A 55 -10.62 28.62 -31.40
CA TYR A 55 -11.31 27.72 -32.31
C TYR A 55 -11.11 26.27 -31.88
N GLY A 56 -12.09 25.42 -32.20
CA GLY A 56 -12.13 24.03 -31.78
C GLY A 56 -13.55 23.49 -31.86
N LEU A 57 -13.72 22.22 -31.51
CA LEU A 57 -15.04 21.62 -31.38
C LEU A 57 -15.74 22.13 -30.13
N SER A 58 -17.08 22.15 -30.14
CA SER A 58 -17.83 22.27 -28.89
C SER A 58 -17.57 21.04 -28.02
N GLU A 59 -17.68 21.16 -26.69
CA GLU A 59 -17.50 20.00 -25.81
C GLU A 59 -18.48 18.86 -26.14
N ARG A 60 -19.71 19.22 -26.56
CA ARG A 60 -20.70 18.25 -27.03
C ARG A 60 -20.21 17.48 -28.26
N ASP A 61 -19.66 18.19 -29.24
CA ASP A 61 -19.17 17.56 -30.48
C ASP A 61 -17.91 16.74 -30.24
N ALA A 62 -17.01 17.21 -29.37
CA ALA A 62 -15.83 16.48 -28.93
C ALA A 62 -16.22 15.16 -28.23
N ARG A 63 -17.21 15.20 -27.32
CA ARG A 63 -17.74 13.98 -26.68
C ARG A 63 -18.42 13.04 -27.69
N GLN A 64 -19.02 13.58 -28.75
CA GLN A 64 -19.57 12.77 -29.84
C GLN A 64 -18.48 12.13 -30.72
N VAL A 65 -17.33 12.80 -30.90
CA VAL A 65 -16.15 12.21 -31.54
C VAL A 65 -15.65 11.03 -30.70
N LEU A 66 -15.48 11.20 -29.40
CA LEU A 66 -15.03 10.12 -28.51
C LEU A 66 -15.94 8.88 -28.55
N LYS A 67 -17.27 9.07 -28.61
CA LYS A 67 -18.21 7.95 -28.75
C LYS A 67 -18.05 7.16 -30.04
N ASN A 68 -17.48 7.76 -31.08
CA ASN A 68 -17.26 7.12 -32.37
C ASN A 68 -15.90 6.42 -32.46
N MET A 69 -15.01 6.62 -31.49
CA MET A 69 -13.71 5.93 -31.37
C MET A 69 -13.95 4.58 -30.70
N LYS A 70 -14.19 3.53 -31.51
CA LYS A 70 -14.71 2.24 -31.03
C LYS A 70 -13.73 1.40 -30.22
N ASP A 71 -12.42 1.48 -30.53
CA ASP A 71 -11.45 0.47 -30.07
C ASP A 71 -10.25 1.04 -29.28
N GLN A 72 -9.74 2.23 -29.64
CA GLN A 72 -8.59 2.86 -28.96
C GLN A 72 -8.79 4.37 -28.82
N LYS A 73 -8.49 4.90 -27.63
CA LYS A 73 -8.54 6.34 -27.32
C LYS A 73 -7.16 6.98 -27.51
N ASP A 74 -6.61 6.82 -28.70
CA ASP A 74 -5.32 7.38 -29.08
C ASP A 74 -5.45 8.44 -30.19
N LEU A 75 -4.32 9.06 -30.54
CA LEU A 75 -4.28 10.13 -31.54
C LEU A 75 -4.53 9.64 -32.96
N ASN A 76 -4.15 8.39 -33.28
CA ASN A 76 -4.33 7.83 -34.61
C ASN A 76 -5.81 7.59 -34.90
N GLU A 77 -6.53 7.01 -33.95
CA GLU A 77 -7.97 6.78 -34.07
C GLU A 77 -8.73 8.11 -34.04
N LEU A 78 -8.31 9.06 -33.20
CA LEU A 78 -8.90 10.39 -33.18
C LEU A 78 -8.79 11.03 -34.57
N ARG A 79 -7.61 10.95 -35.19
CA ARG A 79 -7.37 11.49 -36.53
C ARG A 79 -8.34 10.91 -37.56
N LYS A 80 -8.51 9.58 -37.61
CA LYS A 80 -9.44 8.93 -38.55
C LYS A 80 -10.88 9.45 -38.38
N VAL A 81 -11.35 9.57 -37.15
CA VAL A 81 -12.71 10.04 -36.86
C VAL A 81 -12.90 11.51 -37.24
N LEU A 82 -11.85 12.33 -37.09
CA LEU A 82 -11.84 13.73 -37.52
C LEU A 82 -11.82 13.85 -39.06
N GLU A 83 -10.98 13.08 -39.75
CA GLU A 83 -10.87 13.07 -41.22
C GLU A 83 -12.19 12.65 -41.89
N ALA A 84 -13.00 11.81 -41.23
CA ALA A 84 -14.34 11.44 -41.68
C ALA A 84 -15.36 12.60 -41.65
N ARG A 85 -14.98 13.79 -41.18
CA ARG A 85 -15.81 15.01 -41.13
C ARG A 85 -15.16 16.17 -41.91
N PRO A 86 -14.97 16.02 -43.24
CA PRO A 86 -14.16 16.95 -44.03
C PRO A 86 -14.76 18.36 -44.18
N ASN A 87 -16.09 18.50 -43.97
CA ASN A 87 -16.81 19.75 -44.20
C ASN A 87 -16.82 20.71 -43.01
N ASP A 88 -16.22 20.35 -41.86
CA ASP A 88 -16.14 21.20 -40.68
C ASP A 88 -14.83 22.01 -40.68
N PRO A 89 -14.88 23.36 -40.82
CA PRO A 89 -13.69 24.21 -40.86
C PRO A 89 -12.83 24.14 -39.58
N ASN A 90 -13.43 23.91 -38.41
CA ASN A 90 -12.69 23.78 -37.16
C ASN A 90 -11.94 22.46 -37.11
N ILE A 91 -12.51 21.38 -37.65
CA ILE A 91 -11.83 20.09 -37.79
C ILE A 91 -10.66 20.20 -38.77
N GLN A 92 -10.83 20.88 -39.90
CA GLN A 92 -9.73 21.08 -40.86
C GLN A 92 -8.56 21.86 -40.24
N ARG A 93 -8.84 22.90 -39.45
CA ARG A 93 -7.80 23.63 -38.70
C ARG A 93 -7.15 22.75 -37.63
N LEU A 94 -7.93 21.95 -36.91
CA LEU A 94 -7.39 21.03 -35.91
C LEU A 94 -6.46 19.99 -36.55
N LEU A 95 -6.83 19.41 -37.69
CA LEU A 95 -5.98 18.47 -38.43
C LEU A 95 -4.68 19.14 -38.91
N ALA A 96 -4.77 20.37 -39.43
CA ALA A 96 -3.60 21.15 -39.82
C ALA A 96 -2.67 21.46 -38.63
N ASP A 97 -3.23 21.75 -37.46
CA ASP A 97 -2.46 21.92 -36.22
C ASP A 97 -1.75 20.60 -35.84
N LEU A 98 -2.45 19.46 -35.91
CA LEU A 98 -1.88 18.14 -35.61
C LEU A 98 -0.72 17.77 -36.56
N ASP A 99 -0.78 18.23 -37.82
CA ASP A 99 0.27 18.03 -38.83
C ASP A 99 1.44 19.02 -38.72
N SER A 100 1.30 20.07 -37.90
CA SER A 100 2.34 21.09 -37.82
C SER A 100 3.57 20.62 -37.01
N PRO A 101 4.80 20.94 -37.47
CA PRO A 101 6.02 20.68 -36.70
C PRO A 101 6.00 21.30 -35.30
N ALA A 102 5.31 22.43 -35.13
CA ALA A 102 5.15 23.12 -33.85
C ALA A 102 4.34 22.30 -32.82
N TYR A 103 3.48 21.39 -33.25
CA TYR A 103 2.64 20.56 -32.38
C TYR A 103 3.11 19.11 -32.28
N ALA A 104 4.00 18.66 -33.17
CA ALA A 104 4.57 17.31 -33.13
C ALA A 104 5.15 16.93 -31.75
N TYR A 105 5.89 17.84 -31.11
CA TYR A 105 6.40 17.64 -29.75
C TYR A 105 5.28 17.46 -28.71
N ARG A 106 4.18 18.22 -28.83
CA ARG A 106 3.04 18.16 -27.91
C ARG A 106 2.24 16.88 -28.08
N MET A 107 2.10 16.40 -29.32
CA MET A 107 1.42 15.13 -29.62
C MET A 107 2.21 13.96 -29.02
N LYS A 108 3.53 13.92 -29.23
CA LYS A 108 4.39 12.90 -28.59
C LYS A 108 4.30 12.94 -27.07
N ARG A 109 4.21 14.13 -26.47
CA ARG A 109 4.04 14.29 -25.01
C ARG A 109 2.66 13.83 -24.53
N LEU A 110 1.61 14.08 -25.30
CA LEU A 110 0.26 13.60 -25.02
C LEU A 110 0.16 12.07 -25.12
N GLU A 111 0.87 11.45 -26.07
CA GLU A 111 1.01 9.99 -26.15
C GLU A 111 1.73 9.42 -24.92
N ARG A 112 2.87 9.99 -24.53
CA ARG A 112 3.56 9.60 -23.28
C ARG A 112 2.66 9.75 -22.04
N LEU A 113 1.82 10.78 -22.02
CA LEU A 113 0.88 11.00 -20.93
C LEU A 113 -0.18 9.89 -20.87
N ASN A 114 -0.55 9.28 -22.01
CA ASN A 114 -1.42 8.11 -22.01
C ASN A 114 -0.74 6.90 -21.37
N ASP A 115 0.55 6.69 -21.65
CA ASP A 115 1.33 5.61 -21.03
C ASP A 115 1.54 5.84 -19.53
N ASP A 116 1.81 7.09 -19.13
CA ASP A 116 1.88 7.51 -17.72
C ASP A 116 0.58 7.20 -16.98
N LEU A 117 -0.58 7.37 -17.64
CA LEU A 117 -1.88 7.06 -17.05
C LEU A 117 -2.11 5.57 -16.85
N ASP A 118 -1.58 4.72 -17.73
CA ASP A 118 -1.67 3.26 -17.56
C ASP A 118 -0.74 2.79 -16.43
N ARG A 119 0.48 3.32 -16.35
CA ARG A 119 1.37 3.08 -15.20
C ARG A 119 0.77 3.56 -13.88
N MET A 120 0.15 4.74 -13.89
CA MET A 120 -0.53 5.29 -12.71
C MET A 120 -1.72 4.43 -12.28
N ARG A 121 -2.50 3.92 -13.23
CA ARG A 121 -3.58 2.98 -12.95
C ARG A 121 -3.06 1.76 -12.19
N GLU A 122 -1.99 1.15 -12.68
CA GLU A 122 -1.38 -0.04 -12.08
C GLU A 122 -0.84 0.28 -10.68
N SER A 123 -0.10 1.37 -10.53
CA SER A 123 0.43 1.81 -9.24
C SER A 123 -0.65 2.04 -8.19
N ILE A 124 -1.73 2.76 -8.53
CA ILE A 124 -2.86 2.99 -7.62
C ILE A 124 -3.55 1.65 -7.29
N TYR A 125 -3.78 0.79 -8.29
CA TYR A 125 -4.39 -0.51 -8.08
C TYR A 125 -3.59 -1.38 -7.10
N HIS A 126 -2.27 -1.49 -7.30
CA HIS A 126 -1.40 -2.29 -6.44
C HIS A 126 -1.40 -1.75 -5.01
N SER A 127 -1.28 -0.43 -4.84
CA SER A 127 -1.29 0.19 -3.52
C SER A 127 -2.64 0.01 -2.79
N GLU A 128 -3.76 0.22 -3.48
CA GLU A 128 -5.09 -0.04 -2.91
C GLU A 128 -5.30 -1.51 -2.56
N LYS A 129 -4.90 -2.44 -3.44
CA LYS A 129 -5.08 -3.87 -3.21
C LYS A 129 -4.25 -4.34 -2.03
N VAL A 130 -2.95 -4.03 -1.98
CA VAL A 130 -2.05 -4.45 -0.89
C VAL A 130 -2.48 -3.83 0.44
N GLY A 131 -2.83 -2.54 0.42
CA GLY A 131 -3.36 -1.85 1.60
C GLY A 131 -4.66 -2.48 2.09
N SER A 132 -5.57 -2.82 1.18
CA SER A 132 -6.83 -3.50 1.51
C SER A 132 -6.62 -4.92 2.03
N ASP A 133 -5.75 -5.71 1.38
CA ASP A 133 -5.42 -7.09 1.73
C ASP A 133 -4.94 -7.19 3.19
N THR A 134 -3.98 -6.33 3.55
CA THR A 134 -3.42 -6.26 4.90
C THR A 134 -4.48 -5.79 5.89
N PHE A 135 -5.15 -4.68 5.57
CA PHE A 135 -6.14 -4.08 6.45
C PHE A 135 -7.33 -5.01 6.74
N TYR A 136 -7.88 -5.70 5.74
CA TYR A 136 -9.00 -6.62 5.94
C TYR A 136 -8.60 -7.83 6.80
N SER A 137 -7.37 -8.33 6.64
CA SER A 137 -6.87 -9.45 7.43
C SER A 137 -6.79 -9.07 8.92
N ASP A 138 -6.26 -7.89 9.23
CA ASP A 138 -6.21 -7.37 10.60
C ASP A 138 -7.60 -7.03 11.15
N LEU A 139 -8.46 -6.45 10.31
CA LEU A 139 -9.84 -6.09 10.66
C LEU A 139 -10.67 -7.32 11.03
N MET A 140 -10.52 -8.42 10.28
CA MET A 140 -11.25 -9.66 10.55
C MET A 140 -10.83 -10.27 11.88
N LYS A 141 -9.52 -10.35 12.15
CA LYS A 141 -9.01 -10.82 13.45
C LYS A 141 -9.55 -9.98 14.60
N ASP A 142 -9.39 -8.66 14.52
CA ASP A 142 -9.86 -7.74 15.57
C ASP A 142 -11.38 -7.83 15.76
N SER A 143 -12.15 -7.92 14.67
CA SER A 143 -13.61 -8.05 14.74
C SER A 143 -14.02 -9.37 15.40
N TYR A 144 -13.47 -10.50 14.96
CA TYR A 144 -13.82 -11.82 15.50
C TYR A 144 -13.49 -11.94 16.99
N TYR A 145 -12.29 -11.54 17.39
CA TYR A 145 -11.88 -11.64 18.79
C TYR A 145 -12.65 -10.70 19.70
N LYS A 146 -12.94 -9.46 19.27
CA LYS A 146 -13.81 -8.55 20.02
C LYS A 146 -15.26 -9.06 20.06
N ALA A 147 -15.75 -9.68 18.99
CA ALA A 147 -17.08 -10.27 18.94
C ALA A 147 -17.23 -11.38 19.97
N THR A 148 -16.27 -12.29 20.00
CA THR A 148 -16.21 -13.42 20.92
C THR A 148 -16.05 -12.94 22.36
N PHE A 149 -15.17 -11.96 22.62
CA PHE A 149 -15.04 -11.34 23.94
C PHE A 149 -16.36 -10.73 24.42
N ASP A 150 -17.03 -9.93 23.59
CA ASP A 150 -18.32 -9.33 23.94
C ASP A 150 -19.37 -10.40 24.25
N LEU A 151 -19.40 -11.49 23.49
CA LEU A 151 -20.36 -12.58 23.68
C LEU A 151 -20.04 -13.39 24.95
N GLN A 152 -18.76 -13.62 25.27
CA GLN A 152 -18.35 -14.22 26.54
C GLN A 152 -18.68 -13.33 27.74
N GLN A 153 -18.51 -12.01 27.62
CA GLN A 153 -18.94 -11.04 28.63
C GLN A 153 -20.48 -11.03 28.80
N GLN A 154 -21.22 -11.14 27.69
CA GLN A 154 -22.69 -11.19 27.70
C GLN A 154 -23.23 -12.45 28.38
N THR A 155 -22.59 -13.59 28.14
CA THR A 155 -22.98 -14.90 28.70
C THR A 155 -22.40 -15.15 30.09
N GLY A 156 -21.28 -14.51 30.42
CA GLY A 156 -20.46 -14.77 31.62
C GLY A 156 -19.61 -16.04 31.52
N LEU A 157 -19.61 -16.74 30.38
CA LEU A 157 -18.99 -18.06 30.21
C LEU A 157 -17.71 -17.95 29.37
N ALA A 158 -16.61 -18.52 29.86
CA ALA A 158 -15.37 -18.64 29.10
C ALA A 158 -15.39 -19.91 28.23
N TYR A 159 -16.33 -19.97 27.27
CA TYR A 159 -16.46 -21.13 26.39
C TYR A 159 -15.27 -21.26 25.44
N SER A 160 -14.88 -22.50 25.11
CA SER A 160 -13.84 -22.73 24.11
C SER A 160 -14.29 -22.27 22.71
N PHE A 161 -13.38 -21.61 21.99
CA PHE A 161 -13.56 -21.16 20.61
C PHE A 161 -12.27 -21.46 19.82
N SER A 162 -12.38 -21.50 18.50
CA SER A 162 -11.21 -21.70 17.64
C SER A 162 -10.54 -20.36 17.35
N ASN A 163 -9.21 -20.33 17.31
CA ASN A 163 -8.50 -19.19 16.71
C ASN A 163 -8.93 -19.05 15.24
N LEU A 164 -9.05 -17.81 14.77
CA LEU A 164 -9.45 -17.54 13.39
C LEU A 164 -8.34 -18.01 12.44
N PRO A 165 -8.54 -19.08 11.64
CA PRO A 165 -7.47 -19.60 10.80
C PRO A 165 -7.26 -18.70 9.58
N GLU A 166 -6.01 -18.56 9.15
CA GLU A 166 -5.66 -17.76 7.96
C GLU A 166 -6.39 -18.25 6.70
N THR A 167 -6.73 -19.54 6.63
CA THR A 167 -7.51 -20.11 5.53
C THR A 167 -8.91 -19.51 5.43
N GLU A 168 -9.54 -19.18 6.57
CA GLU A 168 -10.87 -18.57 6.60
C GLU A 168 -10.81 -17.09 6.20
N ILE A 169 -9.77 -16.37 6.68
CA ILE A 169 -9.46 -14.99 6.26
C ILE A 169 -9.29 -14.92 4.74
N LYS A 170 -8.50 -15.83 4.16
CA LYS A 170 -8.28 -15.92 2.71
C LYS A 170 -9.57 -16.23 1.96
N ARG A 171 -10.33 -17.22 2.42
CA ARG A 171 -11.63 -17.62 1.83
C ARG A 171 -12.58 -16.42 1.75
N LEU A 172 -12.73 -15.66 2.83
CA LEU A 172 -13.63 -14.50 2.86
C LEU A 172 -13.13 -13.36 1.98
N ARG A 173 -11.82 -13.09 1.92
CA ARG A 173 -11.26 -12.08 1.01
C ARG A 173 -11.51 -12.41 -0.46
N GLU A 174 -11.43 -13.68 -0.83
CA GLU A 174 -11.67 -14.15 -2.19
C GLU A 174 -13.16 -14.28 -2.54
N LEU A 175 -14.06 -14.12 -1.55
CA LEU A 175 -15.49 -14.29 -1.72
C LEU A 175 -16.11 -13.14 -2.52
N LYS A 176 -16.69 -13.49 -3.68
CA LYS A 176 -17.41 -12.56 -4.56
C LYS A 176 -18.87 -12.36 -4.09
N TRP A 177 -19.06 -11.86 -2.88
CA TRP A 177 -20.37 -11.76 -2.22
C TRP A 177 -21.37 -10.84 -2.91
N THR A 178 -20.92 -10.08 -3.91
CA THR A 178 -21.73 -9.16 -4.74
C THR A 178 -21.51 -9.39 -6.24
N GLY A 179 -21.03 -10.57 -6.63
CA GLY A 179 -20.74 -10.98 -8.01
C GLY A 179 -19.30 -10.73 -8.46
N GLU A 180 -18.61 -9.76 -7.88
CA GLU A 180 -17.20 -9.43 -8.13
C GLU A 180 -16.42 -9.36 -6.81
N GLY A 181 -15.10 -9.62 -6.87
CA GLY A 181 -14.22 -9.42 -5.71
C GLY A 181 -13.85 -7.95 -5.55
N TYR A 182 -13.41 -7.54 -4.35
CA TYR A 182 -12.97 -6.15 -4.15
C TYR A 182 -11.75 -5.80 -5.01
N SER A 183 -10.84 -6.74 -5.26
CA SER A 183 -9.70 -6.52 -6.17
C SER A 183 -10.16 -6.19 -7.59
N ASP A 184 -11.16 -6.91 -8.11
CA ASP A 184 -11.74 -6.67 -9.44
C ASP A 184 -12.35 -5.26 -9.52
N ARG A 185 -12.93 -4.79 -8.41
CA ARG A 185 -13.52 -3.44 -8.30
C ARG A 185 -12.47 -2.34 -8.21
N ILE A 186 -11.38 -2.56 -7.49
CA ILE A 186 -10.24 -1.63 -7.48
C ILE A 186 -9.71 -1.49 -8.91
N TRP A 187 -9.48 -2.61 -9.60
CA TRP A 187 -8.99 -2.63 -10.99
C TRP A 187 -9.94 -1.89 -11.95
N SER A 188 -11.23 -2.10 -11.78
CA SER A 188 -12.27 -1.43 -12.56
C SER A 188 -12.32 0.07 -12.27
N ASN A 189 -12.17 0.48 -11.00
CA ASN A 189 -12.18 1.88 -10.59
C ASN A 189 -10.96 2.63 -11.14
N THR A 190 -9.75 2.09 -10.97
CA THR A 190 -8.52 2.72 -11.46
C THR A 190 -8.50 2.75 -13.00
N GLY A 191 -9.03 1.71 -13.65
CA GLY A 191 -9.20 1.69 -15.10
C GLY A 191 -10.21 2.73 -15.60
N ALA A 192 -11.34 2.89 -14.91
CA ALA A 192 -12.32 3.92 -15.21
C ALA A 192 -11.75 5.33 -15.01
N LEU A 193 -10.96 5.55 -13.95
CA LEU A 193 -10.23 6.80 -13.74
C LEU A 193 -9.30 7.09 -14.92
N ALA A 194 -8.37 6.19 -15.23
CA ALA A 194 -7.43 6.38 -16.33
C ALA A 194 -8.13 6.65 -17.66
N SER A 195 -9.16 5.86 -18.00
CA SER A 195 -9.95 6.07 -19.23
C SER A 195 -10.65 7.43 -19.26
N SER A 196 -11.23 7.86 -18.13
CA SER A 196 -11.91 9.15 -18.04
C SER A 196 -10.94 10.34 -18.12
N VAL A 197 -9.71 10.19 -17.63
CA VAL A 197 -8.67 11.20 -17.76
C VAL A 197 -8.19 11.26 -19.21
N LYS A 198 -7.97 10.11 -19.88
CA LYS A 198 -7.66 10.05 -21.32
C LYS A 198 -8.74 10.77 -22.15
N ASP A 199 -10.02 10.56 -21.82
CA ASP A 199 -11.12 11.30 -22.45
C ASP A 199 -11.00 12.81 -22.26
N GLU A 200 -10.75 13.27 -21.04
CA GLU A 200 -10.62 14.70 -20.76
C GLU A 200 -9.40 15.32 -21.46
N LEU A 201 -8.31 14.58 -21.64
CA LEU A 201 -7.16 15.04 -22.42
C LEU A 201 -7.51 15.20 -23.91
N LEU A 202 -8.21 14.24 -24.51
CA LEU A 202 -8.64 14.31 -25.91
C LEU A 202 -9.72 15.39 -26.12
N VAL A 203 -10.64 15.56 -25.17
CA VAL A 203 -11.59 16.69 -25.18
C VAL A 203 -10.84 18.01 -25.16
N SER A 204 -9.81 18.14 -24.32
CA SER A 204 -9.00 19.36 -24.25
C SER A 204 -8.28 19.63 -25.58
N LEU A 205 -7.75 18.57 -26.20
CA LEU A 205 -7.11 18.62 -27.50
C LEU A 205 -8.08 19.11 -28.60
N MET A 206 -9.31 18.60 -28.64
CA MET A 206 -10.29 18.95 -29.68
C MET A 206 -10.95 20.31 -29.47
N THR A 207 -11.17 20.69 -28.21
CA THR A 207 -11.90 21.93 -27.87
C THR A 207 -10.97 23.14 -27.81
N GLY A 208 -9.67 22.93 -27.54
CA GLY A 208 -8.73 24.04 -27.28
C GLY A 208 -8.99 24.76 -25.95
N ARG A 209 -9.71 24.12 -25.00
CA ARG A 209 -10.03 24.71 -23.69
C ARG A 209 -8.76 25.04 -22.90
N SER A 210 -8.88 25.96 -21.94
CA SER A 210 -7.74 26.40 -21.14
C SER A 210 -7.16 25.27 -20.28
N VAL A 211 -5.89 25.40 -19.93
CA VAL A 211 -5.20 24.47 -19.01
C VAL A 211 -5.92 24.40 -17.67
N ARG A 212 -6.38 25.54 -17.17
CA ARG A 212 -7.13 25.62 -15.91
C ARG A 212 -8.39 24.77 -15.97
N ASP A 213 -9.17 24.89 -17.04
CA ASP A 213 -10.42 24.13 -17.18
C ASP A 213 -10.13 22.64 -17.40
N THR A 214 -9.00 22.31 -18.04
CA THR A 214 -8.50 20.94 -18.20
C THR A 214 -8.12 20.30 -16.86
N SER A 215 -7.30 20.97 -16.06
CA SER A 215 -6.93 20.50 -14.71
C SER A 215 -8.15 20.39 -13.80
N GLN A 216 -9.12 21.30 -13.91
CA GLN A 216 -10.37 21.21 -13.15
C GLN A 216 -11.17 19.96 -13.52
N ALA A 217 -11.38 19.70 -14.81
CA ALA A 217 -12.11 18.51 -15.26
C ALA A 217 -11.42 17.20 -14.83
N ILE A 218 -10.09 17.17 -14.87
CA ILE A 218 -9.30 16.02 -14.42
C ILE A 218 -9.36 15.87 -12.89
N ALA A 219 -9.33 16.96 -12.13
CA ALA A 219 -9.52 16.93 -10.68
C ALA A 219 -10.87 16.30 -10.29
N GLU A 220 -11.94 16.60 -11.04
CA GLU A 220 -13.25 16.00 -10.83
C GLU A 220 -13.24 14.49 -11.09
N ARG A 221 -12.50 14.01 -12.11
CA ARG A 221 -12.33 12.57 -12.35
C ARG A 221 -11.60 11.87 -11.19
N PHE A 222 -10.52 12.47 -10.70
CA PHE A 222 -9.82 11.96 -9.51
C PHE A 222 -10.73 11.92 -8.29
N GLY A 223 -11.55 12.96 -8.06
CA GLY A 223 -12.52 12.99 -6.97
C GLY A 223 -13.56 11.86 -7.06
N VAL A 224 -13.98 11.45 -8.26
CA VAL A 224 -14.86 10.28 -8.44
C VAL A 224 -14.12 8.99 -8.07
N GLY A 225 -12.89 8.80 -8.56
CA GLY A 225 -12.07 7.62 -8.26
C GLY A 225 -11.80 7.45 -6.76
N GLN A 226 -11.41 8.55 -6.11
CA GLN A 226 -11.17 8.63 -4.66
C GLN A 226 -12.42 8.27 -3.85
N ASN A 227 -13.58 8.85 -4.20
CA ASN A 227 -14.84 8.54 -3.51
C ASN A 227 -15.28 7.08 -3.71
N ASN A 228 -15.01 6.49 -4.87
CA ASN A 228 -15.27 5.08 -5.13
C ASN A 228 -14.37 4.18 -4.28
N ALA A 229 -13.07 4.49 -4.18
CA ALA A 229 -12.12 3.76 -3.32
C ALA A 229 -12.55 3.82 -1.84
N ARG A 230 -12.87 5.01 -1.32
CA ARG A 230 -13.38 5.19 0.06
C ARG A 230 -14.69 4.44 0.30
N ARG A 231 -15.61 4.45 -0.66
CA ARG A 231 -16.86 3.67 -0.58
C ARG A 231 -16.57 2.17 -0.51
N LEU A 232 -15.65 1.69 -1.35
CA LEU A 232 -15.31 0.27 -1.45
C LEU A 232 -14.72 -0.23 -0.13
N ILE A 233 -13.63 0.37 0.34
CA ILE A 233 -12.94 -0.04 1.57
C ILE A 233 -13.91 -0.09 2.75
N ARG A 234 -14.80 0.90 2.90
CA ARG A 234 -15.78 0.90 3.98
C ARG A 234 -16.87 -0.16 3.84
N THR A 235 -17.33 -0.42 2.62
CA THR A 235 -18.39 -1.39 2.39
C THR A 235 -17.89 -2.81 2.64
N GLU A 236 -16.68 -3.11 2.16
CA GLU A 236 -16.01 -4.39 2.40
C GLU A 236 -15.64 -4.52 3.90
N SER A 237 -15.21 -3.45 4.58
CA SER A 237 -15.02 -3.48 6.04
C SER A 237 -16.29 -3.84 6.80
N ALA A 238 -17.42 -3.27 6.40
CA ALA A 238 -18.70 -3.58 7.03
C ALA A 238 -19.11 -5.02 6.76
N PHE A 239 -18.83 -5.54 5.56
CA PHE A 239 -18.99 -6.95 5.23
C PHE A 239 -18.14 -7.83 6.14
N PHE A 240 -16.81 -7.66 6.13
CA PHE A 240 -15.91 -8.50 6.92
C PHE A 240 -16.20 -8.44 8.41
N HIS A 241 -16.44 -7.25 8.97
CA HIS A 241 -16.82 -7.10 10.38
C HIS A 241 -18.07 -7.93 10.71
N ASN A 242 -19.15 -7.80 9.94
CA ASN A 242 -20.38 -8.52 10.21
C ASN A 242 -20.23 -10.04 9.98
N GLN A 243 -19.41 -10.47 9.01
CA GLN A 243 -19.09 -11.90 8.82
C GLN A 243 -18.35 -12.50 10.03
N MET A 244 -17.46 -11.73 10.66
CA MET A 244 -16.78 -12.16 11.89
C MET A 244 -17.73 -12.22 13.08
N GLU A 245 -18.69 -11.30 13.16
CA GLU A 245 -19.77 -11.34 14.14
C GLU A 245 -20.64 -12.59 13.96
N LEU A 246 -20.98 -12.94 12.71
CA LEU A 246 -21.75 -14.15 12.39
C LEU A 246 -20.99 -15.40 12.81
N LEU A 247 -19.70 -15.47 12.47
CA LEU A 247 -18.83 -16.58 12.83
C LEU A 247 -18.74 -16.75 14.36
N SER A 248 -18.66 -15.65 15.11
CA SER A 248 -18.70 -15.69 16.57
C SER A 248 -20.01 -16.27 17.11
N TYR A 249 -21.15 -15.97 16.47
CA TYR A 249 -22.44 -16.58 16.82
C TYR A 249 -22.48 -18.07 16.50
N GLU A 250 -21.98 -18.47 15.33
CA GLU A 250 -21.89 -19.88 14.93
C GLU A 250 -21.02 -20.68 15.90
N ASP A 251 -19.84 -20.16 16.25
CA ASP A 251 -18.95 -20.78 17.22
C ASP A 251 -19.58 -20.83 18.61
N ALA A 252 -20.36 -19.83 19.00
CA ALA A 252 -21.12 -19.85 20.25
C ALA A 252 -22.41 -20.68 20.19
N GLU A 253 -22.74 -21.31 19.05
CA GLU A 253 -24.00 -22.02 18.79
C GLU A 253 -25.26 -21.16 19.04
N ILE A 254 -25.15 -19.85 18.82
CA ILE A 254 -26.27 -18.92 18.86
C ILE A 254 -27.11 -19.13 17.60
N ILE A 255 -28.39 -19.48 17.78
CA ILE A 255 -29.29 -19.85 16.68
C ILE A 255 -30.00 -18.67 16.04
N LYS A 256 -30.09 -17.54 16.74
CA LYS A 256 -30.81 -16.34 16.28
C LYS A 256 -29.98 -15.09 16.52
N TYR A 257 -30.06 -14.14 15.60
CA TYR A 257 -29.53 -12.80 15.78
C TYR A 257 -30.66 -11.77 15.60
N LYS A 258 -30.48 -10.62 16.23
CA LYS A 258 -31.34 -9.45 16.04
C LYS A 258 -30.56 -8.42 15.24
N PHE A 259 -31.17 -7.93 14.17
CA PHE A 259 -30.60 -6.87 13.34
C PHE A 259 -30.70 -5.52 14.05
N VAL A 260 -29.59 -4.78 14.07
CA VAL A 260 -29.48 -3.48 14.72
C VAL A 260 -29.08 -2.44 13.68
N ALA A 261 -30.02 -1.58 13.31
CA ALA A 261 -29.72 -0.38 12.54
C ALA A 261 -29.16 0.70 13.47
N VAL A 262 -28.07 1.36 13.06
CA VAL A 262 -27.64 2.59 13.73
C VAL A 262 -28.70 3.65 13.44
N LEU A 263 -29.56 3.98 14.40
CA LEU A 263 -30.68 4.93 14.27
C LEU A 263 -30.20 6.39 14.38
N ASP A 264 -29.56 6.90 13.33
CA ASP A 264 -29.28 8.31 13.16
C ASP A 264 -30.05 8.89 11.94
N ARG A 265 -29.94 10.20 11.69
CA ARG A 265 -30.62 10.82 10.52
C ARG A 265 -30.11 10.31 9.16
N ARG A 266 -29.08 9.45 9.14
CA ARG A 266 -28.42 8.91 7.93
C ARG A 266 -28.73 7.42 7.75
N THR A 267 -29.51 6.78 8.61
CA THR A 267 -29.97 5.39 8.43
C THR A 267 -30.86 5.30 7.19
N SER A 268 -30.57 4.36 6.30
CA SER A 268 -31.41 4.13 5.13
C SER A 268 -32.75 3.50 5.53
N HIS A 269 -33.79 3.71 4.71
CA HIS A 269 -35.08 3.03 4.90
C HIS A 269 -34.93 1.49 4.87
N ILE A 270 -34.04 0.98 4.01
CA ILE A 270 -33.71 -0.46 3.95
C ILE A 270 -33.22 -0.96 5.32
N CYS A 271 -32.27 -0.27 5.96
CA CYS A 271 -31.80 -0.65 7.29
C CYS A 271 -32.89 -0.51 8.37
N GLN A 272 -33.73 0.53 8.29
CA GLN A 272 -34.83 0.74 9.25
C GLN A 272 -35.87 -0.38 9.18
N GLU A 273 -36.18 -0.89 7.98
CA GLU A 273 -37.11 -2.01 7.81
C GLU A 273 -36.62 -3.30 8.45
N HIS A 274 -35.30 -3.48 8.58
CA HIS A 274 -34.70 -4.63 9.24
C HIS A 274 -34.50 -4.43 10.74
N ASP A 275 -34.57 -3.19 11.22
CA ASP A 275 -34.26 -2.86 12.60
C ASP A 275 -35.15 -3.64 13.59
N ASN A 276 -34.52 -4.20 14.61
CA ASN A 276 -35.11 -5.06 15.61
C ASN A 276 -35.73 -6.39 15.13
N LYS A 277 -35.63 -6.73 13.84
CA LYS A 277 -36.07 -8.04 13.34
C LYS A 277 -35.08 -9.13 13.76
N VAL A 278 -35.64 -10.28 14.10
CA VAL A 278 -34.90 -11.48 14.51
C VAL A 278 -34.86 -12.47 13.35
N TYR A 279 -33.70 -13.03 13.10
CA TYR A 279 -33.45 -13.99 12.02
C TYR A 279 -32.63 -15.17 12.55
N ASP A 280 -32.72 -16.30 11.88
CA ASP A 280 -31.89 -17.47 12.18
C ASP A 280 -30.47 -17.26 11.62
N THR A 281 -29.44 -17.63 12.40
CA THR A 281 -28.03 -17.48 12.00
C THR A 281 -27.69 -18.29 10.75
N ASP A 282 -28.24 -19.49 10.62
CA ASP A 282 -28.05 -20.38 9.45
C ASP A 282 -28.68 -19.86 8.15
N LYS A 283 -29.55 -18.85 8.23
CA LYS A 283 -30.20 -18.17 7.09
C LYS A 283 -29.63 -16.78 6.85
N ALA A 284 -28.53 -16.40 7.50
CA ALA A 284 -27.90 -15.11 7.30
C ALA A 284 -27.35 -14.99 5.87
N VAL A 285 -27.84 -14.00 5.13
CA VAL A 285 -27.42 -13.67 3.78
C VAL A 285 -27.10 -12.17 3.71
N PRO A 286 -25.82 -11.80 3.54
CA PRO A 286 -25.39 -10.43 3.35
C PRO A 286 -26.16 -9.76 2.21
N GLY A 287 -26.62 -8.53 2.43
CA GLY A 287 -27.40 -7.79 1.43
C GLY A 287 -28.90 -8.10 1.42
N VAL A 288 -29.36 -9.13 2.13
CA VAL A 288 -30.77 -9.54 2.17
C VAL A 288 -31.34 -9.38 3.58
N ASN A 289 -30.84 -10.15 4.54
CA ASN A 289 -31.28 -10.11 5.94
C ASN A 289 -30.11 -9.95 6.92
N TYR A 290 -28.88 -9.88 6.41
CA TYR A 290 -27.66 -9.68 7.19
C TYR A 290 -26.88 -8.47 6.65
N PRO A 291 -26.32 -7.61 7.51
CA PRO A 291 -25.54 -6.46 7.05
C PRO A 291 -24.21 -6.89 6.38
N PRO A 292 -23.66 -6.06 5.47
CA PRO A 292 -24.18 -4.78 4.98
C PRO A 292 -25.29 -4.93 3.94
N LEU A 293 -26.34 -4.10 4.04
CA LEU A 293 -27.47 -4.10 3.08
C LEU A 293 -27.26 -3.19 1.87
N HIS A 294 -26.34 -2.23 1.96
CA HIS A 294 -26.08 -1.24 0.94
C HIS A 294 -24.67 -0.66 1.10
N PRO A 295 -24.12 0.05 0.09
CA PRO A 295 -22.88 0.79 0.25
C PRO A 295 -22.99 1.80 1.39
N TRP A 296 -21.93 1.96 2.19
CA TRP A 296 -21.93 2.79 3.42
C TRP A 296 -22.86 2.29 4.54
N CYS A 297 -23.30 1.03 4.51
CA CYS A 297 -24.06 0.44 5.61
C CYS A 297 -23.25 0.45 6.91
N ARG A 298 -23.93 0.81 7.99
CA ARG A 298 -23.38 0.86 9.36
C ARG A 298 -24.20 0.02 10.34
N SER A 299 -25.12 -0.78 9.83
CA SER A 299 -25.87 -1.73 10.64
C SER A 299 -24.98 -2.89 11.09
N THR A 300 -25.33 -3.44 12.23
CA THR A 300 -24.68 -4.61 12.84
C THR A 300 -25.77 -5.53 13.39
N THR A 301 -25.37 -6.53 14.15
CA THR A 301 -26.25 -7.50 14.78
C THR A 301 -25.88 -7.70 16.25
N ILE A 302 -26.83 -8.19 17.02
CA ILE A 302 -26.60 -8.72 18.36
C ILE A 302 -27.11 -10.15 18.44
N ALA A 303 -26.48 -10.97 19.27
CA ALA A 303 -27.02 -12.29 19.60
C ALA A 303 -28.42 -12.12 20.22
N HIS A 304 -29.39 -12.91 19.76
CA HIS A 304 -30.76 -12.91 20.27
C HIS A 304 -31.11 -14.29 20.81
N ASP A 305 -31.55 -14.36 22.06
CA ASP A 305 -31.88 -15.61 22.71
C ASP A 305 -33.17 -15.44 23.53
N GLU A 306 -34.25 -16.07 23.08
CA GLU A 306 -35.59 -15.96 23.71
C GLU A 306 -35.70 -16.86 24.94
N ASP A 307 -34.94 -17.96 24.99
CA ASP A 307 -34.95 -18.99 26.03
C ASP A 307 -33.54 -19.57 26.21
N ALA A 308 -32.61 -18.76 26.75
CA ALA A 308 -31.19 -19.08 26.75
C ALA A 308 -30.82 -20.41 27.42
N ASP A 309 -30.70 -21.47 26.60
CA ASP A 309 -30.12 -22.76 26.96
C ASP A 309 -28.61 -22.74 26.68
N TYR A 310 -27.87 -22.19 27.65
CA TYR A 310 -26.42 -22.19 27.61
C TYR A 310 -25.79 -23.54 28.00
N SER A 311 -26.55 -24.64 28.13
CA SER A 311 -26.01 -25.94 28.56
C SER A 311 -24.86 -26.45 27.67
N LYS A 312 -24.83 -26.05 26.40
CA LYS A 312 -23.72 -26.34 25.47
C LYS A 312 -22.51 -25.45 25.73
N LEU A 313 -22.71 -24.14 25.94
CA LEU A 313 -21.64 -23.22 26.31
C LEU A 313 -21.04 -23.55 27.69
N GLU A 314 -21.88 -23.88 28.67
CA GLU A 314 -21.45 -24.31 30.01
C GLU A 314 -20.59 -25.58 29.93
N ARG A 315 -20.95 -26.54 29.07
CA ARG A 315 -20.13 -27.74 28.83
C ARG A 315 -18.77 -27.37 28.24
N ARG A 316 -18.71 -26.46 27.27
CA ARG A 316 -17.46 -26.00 26.63
C ARG A 316 -16.61 -25.11 27.53
N ALA A 317 -17.23 -24.40 28.46
CA ALA A 317 -16.55 -23.59 29.46
C ALA A 317 -15.99 -24.45 30.62
N ARG A 318 -16.23 -25.76 30.68
CA ARG A 318 -15.64 -26.60 31.74
C ARG A 318 -14.15 -26.80 31.52
N ASN A 319 -13.36 -26.40 32.50
CA ASN A 319 -11.93 -26.68 32.54
C ASN A 319 -11.69 -28.20 32.52
N PRO A 320 -10.87 -28.73 31.59
CA PRO A 320 -10.62 -30.17 31.46
C PRO A 320 -9.97 -30.81 32.70
N GLU A 321 -9.19 -30.05 33.47
CA GLU A 321 -8.47 -30.53 34.65
C GLU A 321 -9.33 -30.46 35.92
N THR A 322 -10.08 -29.37 36.10
CA THR A 322 -10.85 -29.14 37.33
C THR A 322 -12.32 -29.55 37.24
N GLY A 323 -12.84 -29.74 36.02
CA GLY A 323 -14.24 -30.07 35.74
C GLY A 323 -15.25 -28.95 36.06
N LYS A 324 -14.78 -27.79 36.52
CA LYS A 324 -15.61 -26.62 36.86
C LYS A 324 -15.77 -25.71 35.65
N THR A 325 -16.93 -25.07 35.55
CA THR A 325 -17.21 -24.03 34.55
C THR A 325 -16.31 -22.81 34.80
N GLU A 326 -15.54 -22.42 33.80
CA GLU A 326 -14.79 -21.18 33.77
C GLU A 326 -15.69 -20.00 33.38
N LEU A 327 -15.50 -18.88 34.07
CA LEU A 327 -16.24 -17.65 33.85
C LEU A 327 -15.29 -16.58 33.34
N VAL A 328 -15.81 -15.66 32.53
CA VAL A 328 -15.12 -14.41 32.19
C VAL A 328 -15.58 -13.34 33.19
N PRO A 329 -14.69 -12.79 34.04
CA PRO A 329 -15.04 -11.73 34.97
C PRO A 329 -15.60 -10.50 34.24
N ALA A 330 -16.65 -9.89 34.80
CA ALA A 330 -17.31 -8.73 34.18
C ALA A 330 -16.41 -7.47 34.11
N ASP A 331 -15.34 -7.43 34.91
CA ASP A 331 -14.33 -6.37 34.97
C ASP A 331 -13.06 -6.69 34.15
N MET A 332 -12.97 -7.87 33.54
CA MET A 332 -11.85 -8.25 32.68
C MET A 332 -11.79 -7.35 31.45
N SER A 333 -10.62 -6.77 31.18
CA SER A 333 -10.37 -5.98 29.97
C SER A 333 -10.16 -6.87 28.74
N TYR A 334 -10.35 -6.31 27.55
CA TYR A 334 -10.09 -7.01 26.29
C TYR A 334 -8.64 -7.48 26.18
N ASP A 335 -7.66 -6.67 26.59
CA ASP A 335 -6.23 -7.01 26.49
C ASP A 335 -5.83 -8.17 27.41
N GLU A 336 -6.39 -8.20 28.63
CA GLU A 336 -6.22 -9.32 29.57
C GLU A 336 -6.86 -10.60 29.03
N TRP A 337 -8.06 -10.47 28.46
CA TRP A 337 -8.76 -11.59 27.82
C TRP A 337 -7.96 -12.14 26.63
N TYR A 338 -7.50 -11.26 25.74
CA TYR A 338 -6.75 -11.63 24.54
C TYR A 338 -5.46 -12.36 24.90
N SER A 339 -4.71 -11.83 25.88
CA SER A 339 -3.47 -12.46 26.35
C SER A 339 -3.70 -13.86 26.91
N LYS A 340 -4.80 -14.05 27.65
CA LYS A 340 -5.14 -15.31 28.31
C LYS A 340 -5.68 -16.37 27.34
N TYR A 341 -6.56 -15.98 26.43
CA TYR A 341 -7.37 -16.92 25.64
C TYR A 341 -6.96 -17.02 24.16
N VAL A 342 -6.24 -16.03 23.62
CA VAL A 342 -5.83 -16.01 22.20
C VAL A 342 -4.33 -16.25 22.04
N ASP A 343 -3.49 -15.52 22.79
CA ASP A 343 -2.02 -15.61 22.65
C ASP A 343 -1.40 -16.84 23.34
N GLY A 344 -2.16 -17.56 24.17
CA GLY A 344 -1.73 -18.81 24.79
C GLY A 344 -0.54 -18.69 25.75
N LYS A 345 -0.19 -17.48 26.21
CA LYS A 345 0.83 -17.27 27.24
C LYS A 345 0.15 -17.02 28.57
N GLU A 346 0.27 -17.98 29.48
CA GLU A 346 0.24 -17.63 30.90
C GLU A 346 1.17 -16.44 31.12
N VAL A 347 0.69 -15.41 31.81
CA VAL A 347 1.49 -14.27 32.24
C VAL A 347 2.50 -14.79 33.26
N VAL A 348 3.58 -15.38 32.76
CA VAL A 348 4.80 -15.61 33.52
C VAL A 348 5.39 -14.23 33.72
N LYS A 349 5.23 -13.70 34.93
CA LYS A 349 6.05 -12.60 35.46
C LYS A 349 7.47 -12.81 34.97
N GLU A 350 7.98 -11.81 34.26
CA GLU A 350 9.34 -11.80 33.71
C GLU A 350 10.36 -12.30 34.74
N SER A 351 10.75 -13.57 34.60
CA SER A 351 12.03 -14.06 35.10
C SER A 351 12.99 -14.01 33.92
N LYS A 352 13.90 -13.04 33.96
CA LYS A 352 15.04 -12.92 33.06
C LYS A 352 15.75 -14.27 32.92
N SER A 353 15.91 -14.74 31.68
CA SER A 353 17.02 -15.60 31.31
C SER A 353 17.87 -14.88 30.25
N GLU A 354 19.18 -14.98 30.42
CA GLU A 354 20.20 -14.28 29.66
C GLU A 354 20.33 -14.75 28.21
N VAL A 355 20.33 -13.75 27.32
CA VAL A 355 21.14 -13.55 26.11
C VAL A 355 21.20 -14.68 25.08
N ALA A 356 20.21 -14.70 24.19
CA ALA A 356 20.50 -14.67 22.75
C ALA A 356 20.34 -13.20 22.31
N ASP A 357 21.30 -12.65 21.56
CA ASP A 357 21.19 -11.29 21.00
C ASP A 357 19.87 -11.17 20.21
N LYS A 358 18.85 -10.54 20.80
CA LYS A 358 17.56 -10.33 20.14
C LYS A 358 17.80 -9.45 18.92
N VAL A 359 17.54 -9.98 17.73
CA VAL A 359 17.57 -9.23 16.49
C VAL A 359 16.34 -8.32 16.46
N PHE A 360 16.56 -7.01 16.39
CA PHE A 360 15.49 -6.04 16.27
C PHE A 360 14.82 -6.11 14.90
N VAL A 361 13.50 -6.13 14.90
CA VAL A 361 12.65 -5.98 13.71
C VAL A 361 11.59 -4.96 14.11
N ALA A 362 11.42 -3.91 13.33
CA ALA A 362 10.43 -2.89 13.62
C ALA A 362 9.04 -3.37 13.23
N ASP A 363 8.08 -3.27 14.15
CA ASP A 363 6.66 -3.50 13.85
C ASP A 363 5.99 -2.21 13.36
N LYS A 364 6.53 -1.03 13.74
CA LYS A 364 6.01 0.30 13.38
C LYS A 364 7.15 1.26 13.01
N PRO A 365 6.95 2.18 12.04
CA PRO A 365 8.00 3.13 11.63
C PRO A 365 8.58 3.99 12.76
N ASN A 366 7.74 4.39 13.72
CA ASN A 366 8.13 5.26 14.83
C ASN A 366 9.14 4.59 15.79
N GLU A 367 9.22 3.25 15.81
CA GLU A 367 10.16 2.51 16.65
C GLU A 367 11.60 2.53 16.10
N ILE A 368 11.75 2.77 14.79
CA ILE A 368 13.03 2.72 14.09
C ILE A 368 13.93 3.88 14.53
N ASP A 369 13.41 5.11 14.48
CA ASP A 369 14.16 6.30 14.90
C ASP A 369 14.59 6.17 16.36
N ASP A 370 13.68 5.72 17.20
CA ASP A 370 13.89 5.45 18.62
C ASP A 370 14.97 4.38 18.86
N PHE A 371 15.00 3.33 18.05
CA PHE A 371 16.00 2.26 18.13
C PHE A 371 17.41 2.77 17.86
N PHE A 372 17.61 3.60 16.84
CA PHE A 372 18.92 4.17 16.53
C PHE A 372 19.31 5.28 17.50
N LYS A 373 18.39 6.20 17.84
CA LYS A 373 18.65 7.29 18.78
C LYS A 373 19.03 6.82 20.17
N LYS A 374 18.61 5.61 20.59
CA LYS A 374 19.01 5.04 21.89
C LYS A 374 20.43 4.45 21.90
N GLN A 375 21.08 4.27 20.75
CA GLN A 375 22.42 3.71 20.63
C GLN A 375 23.49 4.79 20.68
N LYS A 376 24.49 4.65 21.55
CA LYS A 376 25.56 5.65 21.69
C LYS A 376 26.43 5.68 20.44
N SER A 377 26.65 4.55 19.78
CA SER A 377 27.40 4.48 18.52
C SER A 377 26.74 5.27 17.39
N TYR A 378 25.40 5.29 17.30
CA TYR A 378 24.68 6.08 16.30
C TYR A 378 24.74 7.56 16.62
N GLN A 379 24.50 7.95 17.87
CA GLN A 379 24.65 9.35 18.31
C GLN A 379 26.07 9.86 18.04
N LYS A 380 27.09 9.05 18.34
CA LYS A 380 28.49 9.40 18.09
C LYS A 380 28.75 9.58 16.60
N TRP A 381 28.37 8.60 15.78
CA TRP A 381 28.51 8.67 14.32
C TRP A 381 27.83 9.93 13.77
N TYR A 382 26.56 10.16 14.08
CA TYR A 382 25.78 11.30 13.59
C TYR A 382 26.42 12.65 13.95
N ASN A 383 26.92 12.78 15.18
CA ASN A 383 27.54 14.01 15.66
C ASN A 383 28.96 14.24 15.12
N GLU A 384 29.69 13.18 14.75
CA GLU A 384 31.06 13.25 14.23
C GLU A 384 31.14 13.36 12.71
N LEU A 385 30.01 13.23 11.99
CA LEU A 385 29.96 13.44 10.54
C LEU A 385 30.41 14.85 10.16
N THR A 386 31.35 14.94 9.21
CA THR A 386 31.79 16.22 8.65
C THR A 386 30.71 16.82 7.73
N ASP A 387 30.84 18.10 7.41
CA ASP A 387 29.90 18.77 6.50
C ASP A 387 29.96 18.17 5.09
N GLU A 388 31.14 17.70 4.64
CA GLU A 388 31.30 17.00 3.37
C GLU A 388 30.60 15.64 3.37
N GLU A 389 30.67 14.90 4.48
CA GLU A 389 30.00 13.60 4.63
C GLU A 389 28.47 13.77 4.65
N LYS A 390 27.97 14.75 5.40
CA LYS A 390 26.53 15.11 5.40
C LYS A 390 26.08 15.55 4.02
N ASN A 391 26.89 16.38 3.33
CA ASN A 391 26.58 16.83 1.98
C ASN A 391 26.57 15.67 0.98
N ALA A 392 27.48 14.71 1.10
CA ALA A 392 27.50 13.51 0.26
C ALA A 392 26.25 12.65 0.47
N ILE A 393 25.83 12.41 1.72
CA ILE A 393 24.58 11.69 2.05
C ILE A 393 23.36 12.45 1.51
N TYR A 394 23.29 13.76 1.71
CA TYR A 394 22.19 14.59 1.23
C TYR A 394 22.11 14.64 -0.30
N THR A 395 23.26 14.68 -0.98
CA THR A 395 23.29 14.66 -2.46
C THR A 395 22.86 13.30 -3.00
N TYR A 396 23.29 12.21 -2.35
CA TYR A 396 22.89 10.86 -2.72
C TYR A 396 21.37 10.69 -2.64
N THR A 397 20.76 11.12 -1.53
CA THR A 397 19.32 10.96 -1.25
C THR A 397 18.39 11.85 -2.09
N LYS A 398 18.96 12.72 -2.94
CA LYS A 398 18.21 13.50 -3.95
C LYS A 398 18.07 12.71 -5.25
N SER A 399 17.89 13.41 -6.36
CA SER A 399 17.83 12.81 -7.71
C SER A 399 19.15 12.22 -8.22
N ASP A 400 20.26 12.36 -7.50
CA ASP A 400 21.60 12.10 -8.04
C ASP A 400 22.13 10.70 -7.69
N TYR A 401 21.42 9.87 -6.91
CA TYR A 401 21.85 8.50 -6.57
C TYR A 401 22.22 7.66 -7.80
N HIS A 402 21.54 7.88 -8.94
CA HIS A 402 21.85 7.21 -10.20
C HIS A 402 23.31 7.46 -10.64
N ASN A 403 23.82 8.68 -10.46
CA ASN A 403 25.20 9.02 -10.81
C ASN A 403 26.19 8.31 -9.89
N PHE A 404 25.96 8.33 -8.58
CA PHE A 404 26.78 7.59 -7.60
C PHE A 404 26.82 6.09 -7.93
N ASN A 405 25.64 5.50 -8.16
CA ASN A 405 25.52 4.07 -8.42
C ASN A 405 26.13 3.67 -9.77
N ASN A 406 25.92 4.46 -10.83
CA ASN A 406 26.50 4.20 -12.16
C ASN A 406 28.04 4.31 -12.15
N ILE A 407 28.60 5.28 -11.43
CA ILE A 407 30.05 5.39 -11.26
C ILE A 407 30.60 4.15 -10.56
N LYS A 408 29.95 3.69 -9.48
CA LYS A 408 30.38 2.48 -8.76
C LYS A 408 30.22 1.19 -9.58
N ARG A 409 29.15 1.08 -10.38
CA ARG A 409 28.87 -0.11 -11.20
C ARG A 409 29.78 -0.20 -12.43
N PHE A 410 29.99 0.91 -13.13
CA PHE A 410 30.55 0.90 -14.48
C PHE A 410 31.81 1.78 -14.65
N GLY A 411 32.18 2.55 -13.64
CA GLY A 411 33.25 3.55 -13.73
C GLY A 411 32.77 4.88 -14.32
N ILE A 412 33.58 5.91 -14.10
CA ILE A 412 33.23 7.31 -14.40
C ILE A 412 32.97 7.56 -15.89
N ASP A 413 33.77 6.96 -16.79
CA ASP A 413 33.64 7.18 -18.23
C ASP A 413 32.31 6.65 -18.79
N LYS A 414 31.86 5.49 -18.29
CA LYS A 414 30.56 4.92 -18.71
C LYS A 414 29.41 5.66 -18.04
N ALA A 415 29.58 6.14 -16.81
CA ALA A 415 28.57 6.96 -16.13
C ALA A 415 28.30 8.28 -16.88
N PHE A 416 29.33 8.94 -17.43
CA PHE A 416 29.14 10.12 -18.28
C PHE A 416 28.29 9.81 -19.51
N LYS A 417 28.61 8.72 -20.23
CA LYS A 417 27.86 8.31 -21.42
C LYS A 417 26.40 8.01 -21.10
N LEU A 418 26.14 7.28 -20.02
CA LEU A 418 24.78 6.96 -19.58
C LEU A 418 23.99 8.22 -19.21
N SER A 419 24.64 9.18 -18.52
CA SER A 419 24.02 10.46 -18.17
C SER A 419 23.72 11.31 -19.40
N GLU A 420 24.64 11.36 -20.37
CA GLU A 420 24.47 12.05 -21.65
C GLU A 420 23.33 11.45 -22.48
N GLU A 421 23.33 10.13 -22.66
CA GLU A 421 22.29 9.40 -23.40
C GLU A 421 20.91 9.66 -22.79
N PHE A 422 20.77 9.48 -21.47
CA PHE A 422 19.52 9.72 -20.74
C PHE A 422 19.06 11.19 -20.85
N TRP A 423 19.98 12.14 -20.71
CA TRP A 423 19.65 13.55 -20.76
C TRP A 423 19.21 14.01 -22.15
N LEU A 424 19.91 13.55 -23.20
CA LEU A 424 19.54 13.86 -24.57
C LEU A 424 18.16 13.28 -24.93
N GLU A 425 17.83 12.10 -24.41
CA GLU A 425 16.52 11.47 -24.61
C GLU A 425 15.37 12.22 -23.92
N GLU A 426 15.60 12.67 -22.69
CA GLU A 426 14.58 13.32 -21.85
C GLU A 426 14.45 14.83 -22.12
N HIS A 427 15.56 15.50 -22.40
CA HIS A 427 15.70 16.97 -22.36
C HIS A 427 16.36 17.58 -23.61
N GLY A 428 16.92 16.77 -24.52
CA GLY A 428 17.67 17.25 -25.68
C GLY A 428 19.00 17.89 -25.29
N GLU A 429 19.54 18.79 -26.12
CA GLU A 429 20.85 19.43 -25.89
C GLU A 429 20.83 20.50 -24.77
N ALA A 430 19.65 20.94 -24.34
CA ALA A 430 19.52 21.98 -23.32
C ALA A 430 20.11 21.49 -21.98
N ASP A 431 20.99 22.29 -21.38
CA ASP A 431 21.60 22.04 -20.07
C ASP A 431 22.36 20.70 -19.94
N LEU A 432 22.78 20.07 -21.05
CA LEU A 432 23.56 18.83 -21.02
C LEU A 432 24.83 18.96 -20.16
N ASN A 433 25.52 20.10 -20.25
CA ASN A 433 26.72 20.37 -19.43
C ASN A 433 26.41 20.30 -17.93
N LEU A 434 25.24 20.76 -17.49
CA LEU A 434 24.83 20.71 -16.08
C LEU A 434 24.63 19.25 -15.62
N ALA A 435 24.07 18.40 -16.48
CA ALA A 435 23.92 16.97 -16.20
C ALA A 435 25.28 16.28 -16.04
N LEU A 436 26.23 16.58 -16.93
CA LEU A 436 27.60 16.05 -16.85
C LEU A 436 28.36 16.61 -15.64
N GLU A 437 28.12 17.86 -15.24
CA GLU A 437 28.67 18.42 -14.00
C GLU A 437 28.19 17.65 -12.76
N ARG A 438 26.92 17.23 -12.71
CA ARG A 438 26.40 16.39 -11.61
C ARG A 438 27.12 15.03 -11.52
N VAL A 439 27.53 14.45 -12.65
CA VAL A 439 28.35 13.22 -12.65
C VAL A 439 29.73 13.48 -12.01
N ARG A 440 30.37 14.62 -12.34
CA ARG A 440 31.64 15.02 -11.72
C ARG A 440 31.49 15.22 -10.21
N GLU A 441 30.43 15.93 -9.81
CA GLU A 441 30.13 16.20 -8.42
C GLU A 441 29.82 14.93 -7.62
N ALA A 442 29.07 13.98 -8.20
CA ALA A 442 28.87 12.67 -7.58
C ALA A 442 30.21 11.95 -7.37
N ASN A 443 31.10 11.96 -8.36
CA ASN A 443 32.40 11.31 -8.26
C ASN A 443 33.28 11.88 -7.14
N THR A 444 33.27 13.20 -6.91
CA THR A 444 34.03 13.81 -5.82
C THR A 444 33.45 13.51 -4.45
N LYS A 445 32.14 13.22 -4.36
CA LYS A 445 31.42 12.93 -3.11
C LYS A 445 31.46 11.46 -2.68
N ILE A 446 31.69 10.52 -3.61
CA ILE A 446 31.75 9.07 -3.33
C ILE A 446 32.68 8.73 -2.15
N PRO A 447 33.93 9.23 -2.06
CA PRO A 447 34.82 8.87 -0.95
C PRO A 447 34.28 9.29 0.43
N PHE A 448 33.60 10.44 0.50
CA PHE A 448 32.98 10.92 1.74
C PHE A 448 31.78 10.05 2.12
N LEU A 449 30.97 9.64 1.15
CA LEU A 449 29.85 8.73 1.39
C LEU A 449 30.35 7.36 1.88
N GLU A 450 31.34 6.76 1.22
CA GLU A 450 31.90 5.46 1.63
C GLU A 450 32.51 5.50 3.03
N LYS A 451 33.21 6.60 3.36
CA LYS A 451 33.75 6.83 4.71
C LYS A 451 32.62 6.91 5.73
N ALA A 452 31.61 7.76 5.49
CA ALA A 452 30.48 7.95 6.40
C ALA A 452 29.76 6.61 6.70
N LEU A 453 29.54 5.78 5.69
CA LEU A 453 28.90 4.46 5.86
C LEU A 453 29.80 3.44 6.58
N SER A 454 31.13 3.56 6.46
CA SER A 454 32.09 2.63 7.08
C SER A 454 32.43 2.97 8.54
N ASP A 455 32.11 4.19 8.98
CA ASP A 455 32.37 4.65 10.35
C ASP A 455 31.29 4.21 11.35
N PHE A 456 30.07 3.90 10.89
CA PHE A 456 28.99 3.41 11.75
C PHE A 456 29.10 1.91 12.07
N ALA A 457 29.01 1.56 13.35
CA ALA A 457 28.87 0.18 13.83
C ALA A 457 27.71 0.09 14.83
N PRO A 458 26.71 -0.79 14.64
CA PRO A 458 25.54 -0.86 15.50
C PRO A 458 25.83 -1.59 16.82
N GLU A 459 25.18 -1.15 17.90
CA GLU A 459 25.29 -1.79 19.23
C GLU A 459 24.37 -3.01 19.39
N LYS A 460 23.36 -3.13 18.54
CA LYS A 460 22.38 -4.21 18.53
C LYS A 460 22.20 -4.74 17.10
N SER A 461 21.89 -6.04 16.98
CA SER A 461 21.56 -6.65 15.70
C SER A 461 20.15 -6.24 15.26
N PHE A 462 19.92 -6.04 13.96
CA PHE A 462 18.62 -5.69 13.40
C PHE A 462 18.43 -6.26 11.99
N LYS A 463 17.19 -6.32 11.52
CA LYS A 463 16.87 -6.65 10.11
C LYS A 463 16.61 -5.41 9.29
N VAL A 464 17.03 -5.46 8.02
CA VAL A 464 16.67 -4.50 6.99
C VAL A 464 16.09 -5.22 5.78
N PHE A 465 15.30 -4.51 4.99
CA PHE A 465 14.45 -5.07 3.95
C PHE A 465 14.65 -4.35 2.62
N ARG A 466 14.67 -5.10 1.52
CA ARG A 466 14.70 -4.54 0.17
C ARG A 466 13.81 -5.36 -0.74
N GLY A 467 12.75 -4.75 -1.26
CA GLY A 467 11.99 -5.30 -2.37
C GLY A 467 12.64 -4.94 -3.70
N THR A 468 12.56 -5.85 -4.65
CA THR A 468 12.98 -5.65 -6.04
C THR A 468 12.24 -6.67 -6.92
N GLY A 469 11.79 -6.31 -8.13
CA GLY A 469 11.26 -7.30 -9.08
C GLY A 469 12.32 -7.90 -10.01
N SER A 470 13.54 -7.35 -10.00
CA SER A 470 14.73 -7.94 -10.61
C SER A 470 15.96 -7.79 -9.72
N VAL A 471 16.94 -8.69 -9.83
CA VAL A 471 18.23 -8.53 -9.13
C VAL A 471 19.28 -8.03 -10.12
N SER A 472 19.75 -6.80 -9.93
CA SER A 472 20.88 -6.24 -10.67
C SER A 472 22.21 -6.66 -10.00
N ALA A 473 22.67 -7.89 -10.22
CA ALA A 473 24.08 -8.15 -9.97
C ALA A 473 24.86 -7.58 -11.17
N LEU A 474 25.74 -6.61 -10.92
CA LEU A 474 26.63 -5.97 -11.92
C LEU A 474 26.04 -4.83 -12.76
N GLY A 475 24.81 -4.37 -12.50
CA GLY A 475 24.19 -3.28 -13.26
C GLY A 475 23.47 -3.73 -14.54
N GLU A 476 23.28 -5.03 -14.71
CA GLU A 476 22.44 -5.64 -15.74
C GLU A 476 21.24 -6.28 -15.05
N ASP A 477 20.04 -6.14 -15.63
CA ASP A 477 18.86 -6.89 -15.21
C ASP A 477 19.11 -8.38 -15.46
N LEU A 478 19.27 -9.17 -14.39
CA LEU A 478 19.53 -10.60 -14.48
C LEU A 478 18.24 -11.43 -14.59
N GLY A 479 17.07 -10.79 -14.65
CA GLY A 479 15.77 -11.47 -14.64
C GLY A 479 15.53 -12.29 -13.37
N TYR A 480 14.82 -13.40 -13.52
CA TYR A 480 14.48 -14.31 -12.41
C TYR A 480 15.75 -14.97 -11.83
N MET A 481 16.13 -14.59 -10.61
CA MET A 481 17.21 -15.24 -9.86
C MET A 481 16.65 -16.28 -8.89
N ASP A 482 16.94 -17.56 -9.13
CA ASP A 482 16.65 -18.64 -8.19
C ASP A 482 17.81 -18.87 -7.22
N LEU A 483 17.87 -18.09 -6.13
CA LEU A 483 18.94 -18.27 -5.15
C LEU A 483 18.74 -19.54 -4.32
N GLU A 484 19.84 -20.23 -4.00
CA GLU A 484 19.86 -21.41 -3.13
C GLU A 484 20.35 -21.07 -1.72
N VAL A 485 19.83 -21.79 -0.71
CA VAL A 485 20.32 -21.65 0.67
C VAL A 485 21.79 -22.12 0.74
N GLY A 486 22.65 -21.28 1.31
CA GLY A 486 24.11 -21.45 1.35
C GLY A 486 24.86 -20.77 0.20
N GLN A 487 24.15 -20.21 -0.79
CA GLN A 487 24.77 -19.46 -1.87
C GLN A 487 25.36 -18.15 -1.36
N LYS A 488 26.56 -17.82 -1.84
CA LYS A 488 27.19 -16.51 -1.61
C LYS A 488 26.93 -15.62 -2.82
N LEU A 489 26.51 -14.38 -2.58
CA LEU A 489 26.26 -13.41 -3.63
C LEU A 489 26.67 -12.00 -3.22
N THR A 490 26.81 -11.14 -4.22
CA THR A 490 26.86 -9.68 -4.07
C THR A 490 25.63 -9.13 -4.77
N LEU A 491 24.78 -8.43 -4.02
CA LEU A 491 23.54 -7.86 -4.56
C LEU A 491 23.83 -6.76 -5.57
N ASP A 492 24.81 -5.90 -5.28
CA ASP A 492 25.22 -4.81 -6.16
C ASP A 492 26.68 -4.42 -5.95
N LYS A 493 27.32 -3.91 -7.00
CA LYS A 493 28.63 -3.27 -6.95
C LYS A 493 28.56 -1.83 -6.44
N SER A 494 27.37 -1.21 -6.42
CA SER A 494 27.14 0.12 -5.86
C SER A 494 26.60 0.10 -4.43
N PHE A 495 26.36 1.30 -3.89
CA PHE A 495 25.54 1.47 -2.70
C PHE A 495 24.17 0.83 -2.90
N THR A 496 23.62 0.25 -1.83
CA THR A 496 22.33 -0.45 -1.88
C THR A 496 21.43 0.08 -0.77
N SER A 497 20.29 0.67 -1.14
CA SER A 497 19.29 1.16 -0.19
C SER A 497 18.44 0.01 0.34
N PHE A 498 18.29 -0.03 1.66
CA PHE A 498 17.34 -0.90 2.36
C PHE A 498 16.43 -0.05 3.23
N SER A 499 15.21 -0.50 3.46
CA SER A 499 14.30 0.08 4.44
C SER A 499 14.31 -0.73 5.73
N LEU A 500 14.18 -0.05 6.86
CA LEU A 500 13.88 -0.69 8.16
C LEU A 500 12.39 -0.99 8.31
N ASP A 501 11.54 -0.40 7.47
CA ASP A 501 10.13 -0.71 7.36
C ASP A 501 9.92 -1.83 6.32
N LYS A 502 9.56 -3.01 6.81
CA LYS A 502 9.31 -4.18 5.97
C LYS A 502 8.17 -3.96 4.98
N ASN A 503 7.14 -3.21 5.37
CA ASN A 503 5.98 -2.96 4.51
C ASN A 503 6.37 -2.01 3.39
N TYR A 504 7.11 -0.95 3.71
CA TYR A 504 7.66 -0.03 2.72
C TYR A 504 8.55 -0.76 1.71
N ALA A 505 9.47 -1.61 2.17
CA ALA A 505 10.32 -2.42 1.28
C ALA A 505 9.52 -3.37 0.37
N ARG A 506 8.41 -3.94 0.86
CA ARG A 506 7.57 -4.86 0.07
C ARG A 506 6.89 -4.16 -1.12
N GLU A 507 6.59 -2.87 -1.02
CA GLU A 507 6.01 -2.11 -2.14
C GLU A 507 6.93 -2.11 -3.37
N PHE A 508 8.25 -2.09 -3.17
CA PHE A 508 9.25 -2.15 -4.24
C PHE A 508 9.55 -3.56 -4.76
N ALA A 509 8.97 -4.60 -4.14
CA ALA A 509 9.14 -5.97 -4.61
C ALA A 509 8.24 -6.34 -5.80
N ILE A 510 7.33 -5.43 -6.18
CA ILE A 510 6.27 -5.66 -7.18
C ILE A 510 6.39 -4.55 -8.23
N ASP A 511 7.52 -4.48 -8.93
CA ASP A 511 7.82 -3.43 -9.92
C ASP A 511 7.33 -3.75 -11.34
N GLY A 512 6.78 -4.94 -11.57
CA GLY A 512 6.09 -5.34 -12.80
C GLY A 512 6.96 -6.04 -13.85
N ASP A 513 8.29 -6.07 -13.69
CA ASP A 513 9.21 -6.76 -14.59
C ASP A 513 10.14 -7.71 -13.80
N GLY A 514 9.84 -9.02 -13.85
CA GLY A 514 10.67 -10.07 -13.26
C GLY A 514 10.02 -10.84 -12.10
N ALA A 515 10.84 -11.38 -11.19
CA ALA A 515 10.40 -12.17 -10.04
C ALA A 515 10.18 -11.26 -8.84
N ASN A 516 9.01 -11.31 -8.19
CA ASN A 516 8.78 -10.56 -6.97
C ASN A 516 9.73 -11.05 -5.87
N ILE A 517 10.74 -10.26 -5.49
CA ILE A 517 11.77 -10.65 -4.51
C ILE A 517 11.81 -9.67 -3.33
N LEU A 518 11.88 -10.23 -2.11
CA LEU A 518 12.16 -9.49 -0.89
C LEU A 518 13.42 -10.05 -0.21
N PHE A 519 14.44 -9.22 -0.05
CA PHE A 519 15.60 -9.54 0.76
C PHE A 519 15.35 -9.15 2.22
N GLU A 520 15.49 -10.11 3.14
CA GLU A 520 15.55 -9.86 4.59
C GLU A 520 17.01 -9.99 5.06
N VAL A 521 17.73 -8.88 5.17
CA VAL A 521 19.14 -8.88 5.56
C VAL A 521 19.28 -8.69 7.05
N THR A 522 20.01 -9.59 7.72
CA THR A 522 20.38 -9.41 9.13
C THR A 522 21.72 -8.67 9.23
N VAL A 523 21.70 -7.49 9.86
CA VAL A 523 22.90 -6.73 10.25
C VAL A 523 23.21 -7.08 11.69
N LYS A 524 24.35 -7.73 11.92
CA LYS A 524 24.79 -8.11 13.27
C LYS A 524 25.40 -6.91 13.99
N LYS A 525 25.24 -6.91 15.33
CA LYS A 525 25.97 -6.03 16.24
C LYS A 525 27.45 -5.94 15.85
N GLY A 526 27.96 -4.72 15.76
CA GLY A 526 29.36 -4.41 15.44
C GLY A 526 29.72 -4.48 13.96
N GLN A 527 28.82 -4.90 13.06
CA GLN A 527 29.12 -4.95 11.63
C GLN A 527 29.05 -3.58 10.97
N LYS A 528 30.12 -3.18 10.30
CA LYS A 528 30.27 -1.90 9.59
C LYS A 528 29.85 -2.05 8.13
N THR A 529 28.55 -2.17 7.91
CA THR A 529 27.96 -2.50 6.60
C THR A 529 27.30 -1.31 5.92
N GLY A 530 26.99 -0.27 6.66
CA GLY A 530 26.22 0.87 6.20
C GLY A 530 25.85 1.77 7.37
N ALA A 531 24.96 2.72 7.13
CA ALA A 531 24.43 3.60 8.17
C ALA A 531 22.94 3.87 7.98
N TYR A 532 22.27 4.17 9.10
CA TYR A 532 20.90 4.67 9.08
C TYR A 532 20.94 6.16 8.74
N ILE A 533 20.40 6.54 7.58
CA ILE A 533 20.58 7.90 7.02
C ILE A 533 19.29 8.71 6.94
N ALA A 534 18.16 8.18 7.45
CA ALA A 534 16.85 8.81 7.30
C ALA A 534 16.78 10.26 7.83
N GLU A 535 17.51 10.58 8.92
CA GLU A 535 17.56 11.94 9.47
C GLU A 535 18.36 12.94 8.60
N LEU A 536 19.18 12.43 7.68
CA LEU A 536 20.01 13.21 6.75
C LEU A 536 19.46 13.18 5.31
N SER A 537 18.39 12.42 5.08
CA SER A 537 17.76 12.24 3.78
C SER A 537 16.74 13.36 3.49
N ASP A 538 16.66 13.78 2.24
CA ASP A 538 15.59 14.66 1.73
C ASP A 538 14.21 13.96 1.76
N PHE A 539 14.22 12.62 1.90
CA PHE A 539 13.04 11.77 1.93
C PHE A 539 13.07 10.82 3.15
N ASN A 540 12.63 11.35 4.30
CA ASN A 540 12.60 10.66 5.61
C ASN A 540 11.62 9.46 5.74
N PRO A 541 10.51 9.32 4.96
CA PRO A 541 9.56 8.23 5.17
C PRO A 541 10.13 6.81 4.98
N GLU A 542 11.17 6.64 4.17
CA GLU A 542 11.67 5.30 3.80
C GLU A 542 12.43 4.59 4.92
N LYS A 543 12.78 5.31 5.99
CA LYS A 543 13.58 4.78 7.11
C LYS A 543 14.82 4.05 6.59
N GLU A 544 15.53 4.74 5.70
CA GLU A 544 16.59 4.18 4.88
C GLU A 544 17.84 3.82 5.69
N TYR A 545 18.30 2.58 5.51
CA TYR A 545 19.63 2.12 5.86
C TYR A 545 20.43 1.87 4.59
N LEU A 546 21.38 2.75 4.32
CA LEU A 546 22.19 2.70 3.12
C LEU A 546 23.41 1.82 3.35
N MET A 547 23.50 0.74 2.58
CA MET A 547 24.63 -0.19 2.64
C MET A 547 25.72 0.19 1.64
N LYS A 548 26.97 -0.07 2.04
CA LYS A 548 28.14 0.26 1.24
C LYS A 548 28.32 -0.66 0.03
N PRO A 549 29.13 -0.27 -0.97
CA PRO A 549 29.38 -1.05 -2.17
C PRO A 549 30.00 -2.43 -1.89
N ASN A 550 29.77 -3.39 -2.79
CA ASN A 550 30.45 -4.71 -2.83
C ASN A 550 30.30 -5.58 -1.58
N LEU A 551 29.22 -5.43 -0.81
CA LEU A 551 28.92 -6.34 0.29
C LEU A 551 28.66 -7.76 -0.24
N LYS A 552 29.14 -8.74 0.52
CA LYS A 552 28.92 -10.16 0.27
C LYS A 552 27.91 -10.70 1.26
N TYR A 553 26.93 -11.42 0.74
CA TYR A 553 25.84 -12.00 1.49
C TYR A 553 25.89 -13.52 1.37
N ASN A 554 25.47 -14.21 2.42
CA ASN A 554 25.12 -15.62 2.38
C ASN A 554 23.60 -15.76 2.47
N VAL A 555 23.02 -16.57 1.59
CA VAL A 555 21.60 -16.91 1.65
C VAL A 555 21.41 -17.91 2.77
N ILE A 556 20.69 -17.51 3.82
CA ILE A 556 20.43 -18.35 5.00
C ILE A 556 19.03 -18.97 5.00
N SER A 557 18.11 -18.42 4.22
CA SER A 557 16.78 -19.00 4.04
C SER A 557 16.18 -18.55 2.71
N LYS A 558 15.29 -19.39 2.19
CA LYS A 558 14.46 -19.12 1.02
C LYS A 558 13.05 -19.56 1.39
N LYS A 559 12.08 -18.67 1.21
CA LYS A 559 10.65 -18.98 1.35
C LYS A 559 9.90 -18.33 0.21
N GLU A 560 8.96 -19.05 -0.37
CA GLU A 560 7.98 -18.48 -1.29
C GLU A 560 6.69 -18.27 -0.50
N THR A 561 6.13 -17.08 -0.63
CA THR A 561 4.86 -16.72 0.01
C THR A 561 3.70 -17.11 -0.89
N GLU A 562 2.49 -17.19 -0.34
CA GLU A 562 1.32 -17.64 -1.10
C GLU A 562 0.96 -16.71 -2.27
N ASP A 563 1.41 -15.46 -2.24
CA ASP A 563 1.28 -14.44 -3.28
C ASP A 563 2.43 -14.47 -4.31
N GLY A 564 3.31 -15.47 -4.27
CA GLY A 564 4.41 -15.65 -5.23
C GLY A 564 5.61 -14.75 -4.96
N LEU A 565 5.65 -14.04 -3.83
CA LEU A 565 6.83 -13.27 -3.42
C LEU A 565 7.89 -14.22 -2.85
N LEU A 566 9.05 -14.25 -3.50
CA LEU A 566 10.25 -14.95 -3.06
C LEU A 566 10.96 -14.12 -1.99
N VAL A 567 11.09 -14.67 -0.79
CA VAL A 567 11.77 -14.00 0.31
C VAL A 567 13.07 -14.74 0.62
N TYR A 568 14.18 -14.03 0.41
CA TYR A 568 15.52 -14.52 0.72
C TYR A 568 16.00 -13.90 2.02
N GLY A 569 16.22 -14.73 3.04
CA GLY A 569 16.95 -14.30 4.23
C GLY A 569 18.43 -14.28 3.92
N LEU A 570 19.07 -13.13 4.13
CA LEU A 570 20.48 -12.92 3.87
C LEU A 570 21.22 -12.55 5.16
N GLU A 571 22.48 -12.95 5.22
CA GLU A 571 23.41 -12.54 6.25
C GLU A 571 24.68 -11.96 5.63
N VAL A 572 25.14 -10.80 6.11
CA VAL A 572 26.35 -10.16 5.60
C VAL A 572 27.59 -10.90 6.12
N LEU A 573 28.46 -11.33 5.20
CA LEU A 573 29.61 -12.20 5.49
C LEU A 573 30.83 -11.45 6.03
N GLU A 574 31.08 -10.24 5.55
CA GLU A 574 32.26 -9.45 5.88
C GLU A 574 31.90 -7.96 5.93
N ASN A 575 32.66 -7.18 6.69
CA ASN A 575 32.52 -5.73 6.78
C ASN A 575 32.99 -5.01 5.50
N GLY A 576 32.80 -5.55 4.28
CA GLY A 576 33.18 -5.01 2.95
C GLY A 576 34.48 -4.19 2.90
N SER A 577 35.53 -4.72 2.29
CA SER A 577 36.85 -4.09 2.16
C SER A 577 36.83 -2.63 1.72
#